data_AF-A0A897N2S4-F1
#
_entry.id   AF-A0A897N2S4-F1
#
_cell.length_a   1.000
_cell.length_b   1.000
_cell.length_c   1.000
_cell.angle_alpha   90.00
_cell.angle_beta   90.00
_cell.angle_gamma   90.00
#
_symmetry.space_group_name_H-M   'P 1'
#
loop_
_entity.id
_entity.type
_entity.pdbx_description
1 polymer ?
#
loop_
_entity_poly.entity_id
_entity_poly.type
_entity_poly.pdbx_seq_one_letter_code
_entity_poly.pdbx_strand_id
1 'polypeptide(L)'
;MRATLSEDLREEYGQRNVRVNEGDTVEVMRGDFAGEEGEVVDVDLRESVVHVEDVTLETADGEEVPRALEPSNLRVTDLDLEDDRRQARLESEEDSA
;
A
#
# COMPACT_ATOMS: atom_id res chain seq x y z
N MET A 1 4.07 -7.92 -3.39
CA MET A 1 3.64 -7.14 -2.21
C MET A 1 4.50 -5.92 -1.90
N ARG A 2 5.31 -5.41 -2.84
CA ARG A 2 6.05 -4.16 -2.65
C ARG A 2 5.47 -3.08 -3.55
N ALA A 3 5.26 -1.90 -3.00
CA ALA A 3 4.79 -0.71 -3.71
C ALA A 3 5.82 0.40 -3.61
N THR A 4 5.81 1.33 -4.57
CA THR A 4 6.81 2.39 -4.61
C THR A 4 6.50 3.45 -3.54
N LEU A 5 7.51 3.96 -2.84
CA LEU A 5 7.32 5.05 -1.89
C LEU A 5 7.07 6.38 -2.62
N SER A 6 6.38 7.32 -1.96
CA SER A 6 6.31 8.74 -2.36
C SER A 6 7.69 9.38 -2.40
N GLU A 7 7.82 10.54 -3.03
CA GLU A 7 9.13 11.21 -3.16
C GLU A 7 9.68 11.60 -1.78
N ASP A 8 8.83 12.09 -0.89
CA ASP A 8 9.19 12.46 0.48
C ASP A 8 9.68 11.24 1.29
N LEU A 9 8.94 10.12 1.25
CA LEU A 9 9.33 8.90 1.96
C LEU A 9 10.61 8.27 1.39
N ARG A 10 10.90 8.44 0.09
CA ARG A 10 12.17 7.99 -0.49
C ARG A 10 13.35 8.79 0.03
N GLU A 11 13.17 10.11 0.20
CA GLU A 11 14.20 10.98 0.74
C GLU A 11 14.43 10.70 2.23
N GLU A 12 13.35 10.47 2.97
CA GLU A 12 13.40 10.17 4.41
C GLU A 12 14.09 8.83 4.72
N TYR A 13 13.68 7.75 4.06
CA TYR A 13 14.16 6.39 4.37
C TYR A 13 15.24 5.88 3.43
N GLY A 14 15.57 6.59 2.35
CA GLY A 14 16.59 6.17 1.38
C GLY A 14 16.20 4.93 0.54
N GLN A 15 14.95 4.48 0.60
CA GLN A 15 14.44 3.29 -0.10
C GLN A 15 13.52 3.67 -1.25
N ARG A 16 13.50 2.90 -2.34
CA ARG A 16 12.63 3.17 -3.50
C ARG A 16 11.20 2.65 -3.32
N ASN A 17 11.06 1.58 -2.56
CA ASN A 17 9.83 0.84 -2.34
C ASN A 17 9.87 0.16 -0.98
N VAL A 18 8.70 -0.23 -0.50
CA VAL A 18 8.49 -0.88 0.78
C VAL A 18 7.51 -2.03 0.62
N ARG A 19 7.54 -3.01 1.52
CA ARG A 19 6.43 -3.96 1.67
C ARG A 19 5.20 -3.22 2.21
N VAL A 20 4.07 -3.37 1.50
CA VAL A 20 2.78 -2.82 1.93
C VAL A 20 2.25 -3.63 3.12
N ASN A 21 1.80 -2.93 4.15
CA ASN A 21 1.11 -3.50 5.30
C ASN A 21 -0.29 -2.90 5.44
N GLU A 22 -1.13 -3.60 6.20
CA GLU A 22 -2.40 -3.04 6.70
C GLU A 22 -2.12 -1.79 7.54
N GLY A 23 -2.92 -0.74 7.35
CA GLY A 23 -2.75 0.57 7.98
C GLY A 23 -1.87 1.58 7.21
N ASP A 24 -1.16 1.16 6.15
CA ASP A 24 -0.48 2.12 5.27
C ASP A 24 -1.49 2.90 4.42
N THR A 25 -1.22 4.18 4.16
CA THR A 25 -1.99 4.95 3.17
C THR A 25 -1.35 4.81 1.80
N VAL A 26 -2.16 4.53 0.79
CA VAL A 26 -1.71 4.34 -0.59
C VAL A 26 -2.52 5.17 -1.58
N GLU A 27 -1.83 5.65 -2.61
CA GLU A 27 -2.39 6.24 -3.83
C GLU A 27 -2.40 5.18 -4.94
N VAL A 28 -3.54 5.02 -5.62
CA VAL A 28 -3.65 4.17 -6.80
C VAL A 28 -3.09 4.90 -8.01
N MET A 29 -2.02 4.39 -8.60
CA MET A 29 -1.33 5.01 -9.74
C MET A 29 -1.88 4.60 -11.10
N ARG A 30 -2.56 3.44 -11.19
CA ARG A 30 -3.00 2.83 -12.45
C ARG A 30 -4.32 2.09 -12.27
N GLY A 31 -5.09 2.00 -13.35
CA GLY A 31 -6.39 1.31 -13.37
C GLY A 31 -7.55 2.29 -13.35
N ASP A 32 -8.76 1.77 -13.15
CA ASP A 32 -9.99 2.57 -13.16
C ASP A 32 -10.09 3.51 -11.95
N PHE A 33 -9.44 3.14 -10.84
CA PHE A 33 -9.40 3.89 -9.57
C PHE A 33 -8.16 4.80 -9.47
N ALA A 34 -7.48 5.10 -10.60
CA ALA A 34 -6.24 5.88 -10.56
C ALA A 34 -6.48 7.32 -10.06
N GLY A 35 -5.67 7.74 -9.09
CA GLY A 35 -5.77 9.03 -8.39
C GLY A 35 -6.58 8.97 -7.10
N GLU A 36 -7.15 7.82 -6.76
CA GLU A 36 -7.79 7.60 -5.46
C GLU A 36 -6.73 7.25 -4.40
N GLU A 37 -6.95 7.75 -3.19
CA GLU A 37 -6.11 7.53 -2.02
C GLU A 37 -6.95 6.88 -0.92
N GLY A 38 -6.37 5.92 -0.21
CA GLY A 38 -7.06 5.23 0.88
C GLY A 38 -6.11 4.40 1.74
N GLU A 39 -6.60 3.99 2.91
CA GLU A 39 -5.88 3.10 3.81
C GLU A 39 -5.92 1.65 3.29
N VAL A 40 -4.84 0.91 3.48
CA VAL A 40 -4.80 -0.53 3.18
C VAL A 40 -5.54 -1.29 4.27
N VAL A 41 -6.67 -1.90 3.89
CA VAL A 41 -7.54 -2.65 4.81
C VAL A 41 -7.09 -4.10 4.96
N ASP A 42 -6.59 -4.70 3.89
CA ASP A 42 -6.19 -6.11 3.90
C ASP A 42 -5.07 -6.40 2.88
N VAL A 43 -4.21 -7.36 3.24
CA VAL A 43 -3.08 -7.80 2.43
C VAL A 43 -3.07 -9.31 2.28
N ASP A 44 -3.59 -9.82 1.15
CA ASP A 44 -3.57 -11.25 0.85
C ASP A 44 -2.24 -11.67 0.21
N LEU A 45 -1.40 -12.35 1.00
CA LEU A 45 -0.11 -12.87 0.55
C LEU A 45 -0.21 -14.10 -0.36
N ARG A 46 -1.31 -14.86 -0.31
CA ARG A 46 -1.52 -16.05 -1.13
C ARG A 46 -1.85 -15.66 -2.56
N GLU A 47 -2.72 -14.66 -2.72
CA GLU A 47 -3.12 -14.13 -4.02
C GLU A 47 -2.22 -12.97 -4.48
N SER A 48 -1.37 -12.45 -3.59
CA SER A 48 -0.46 -11.33 -3.83
C SER A 48 -1.18 -10.03 -4.22
N VAL A 49 -2.31 -9.77 -3.57
CA VAL A 49 -3.17 -8.59 -3.79
C VAL A 49 -3.34 -7.77 -2.52
N VAL A 50 -3.75 -6.51 -2.71
CA VAL A 50 -4.02 -5.55 -1.64
C VAL A 50 -5.45 -5.04 -1.80
N HIS A 51 -6.16 -4.89 -0.69
CA HIS A 51 -7.45 -4.23 -0.63
C HIS A 51 -7.28 -2.86 0.02
N VAL A 52 -7.80 -1.82 -0.64
CA VAL A 52 -7.71 -0.43 -0.20
C VAL A 52 -9.12 0.05 0.14
N GLU A 53 -9.25 0.88 1.17
CA GLU A 53 -10.50 1.52 1.56
C GLU A 53 -11.09 2.31 0.38
N ASP A 54 -12.42 2.31 0.27
CA ASP A 54 -13.22 2.94 -0.80
C ASP A 54 -12.97 2.45 -2.25
N VAL A 55 -11.92 1.66 -2.50
CA VAL A 55 -11.69 1.00 -3.78
C VAL A 55 -12.52 -0.27 -3.88
N THR A 56 -13.81 -0.10 -4.18
CA THR A 56 -14.82 -1.17 -4.20
C THR A 56 -15.54 -1.29 -5.54
N LEU A 57 -16.23 -2.42 -5.75
CA LEU A 57 -17.14 -2.65 -6.86
C LEU A 57 -18.54 -2.90 -6.32
N GLU A 58 -19.54 -2.25 -6.91
CA GLU A 58 -20.94 -2.54 -6.65
C GLU A 58 -21.36 -3.82 -7.39
N THR A 59 -21.88 -4.79 -6.65
CA THR A 59 -22.48 -6.01 -7.21
C THR A 59 -23.89 -5.75 -7.73
N ALA A 60 -24.45 -6.67 -8.51
CA ALA A 60 -25.81 -6.53 -9.05
C ALA A 60 -26.89 -6.42 -7.95
N ASP A 61 -26.59 -6.92 -6.75
CA ASP A 61 -27.46 -6.88 -5.58
C ASP A 61 -27.28 -5.59 -4.74
N GLY A 62 -26.36 -4.70 -5.14
CA GLY A 62 -26.06 -3.43 -4.47
C GLY A 62 -25.07 -3.50 -3.31
N GLU A 63 -24.44 -4.66 -3.09
CA GLU A 63 -23.37 -4.80 -2.10
C GLU A 63 -22.04 -4.33 -2.67
N GLU A 64 -21.28 -3.56 -1.90
CA GLU A 64 -19.94 -3.10 -2.23
C GLU A 64 -18.90 -4.14 -1.80
N VAL A 65 -18.12 -4.65 -2.74
CA VAL A 65 -17.05 -5.62 -2.49
C VAL A 65 -15.69 -5.01 -2.82
N PRO A 66 -14.64 -5.27 -2.04
CA PRO A 66 -13.34 -4.66 -2.26
C PRO A 66 -12.74 -5.13 -3.60
N ARG A 67 -12.18 -4.19 -4.36
CA ARG A 67 -11.45 -4.50 -5.58
C ARG A 67 -10.02 -4.89 -5.23
N ALA A 68 -9.63 -6.12 -5.53
CA ALA A 68 -8.25 -6.56 -5.39
C ALA A 68 -7.29 -5.77 -6.32
N LEU A 69 -6.24 -5.16 -5.75
CA LEU A 69 -5.24 -4.38 -6.47
C LEU A 69 -3.86 -5.04 -6.43
N GLU A 70 -3.11 -4.90 -7.54
CA GLU A 70 -1.70 -5.28 -7.58
C GLU A 70 -0.83 -4.19 -6.92
N PRO A 71 0.09 -4.54 -6.00
CA PRO A 71 0.97 -3.57 -5.34
C PRO A 71 1.81 -2.70 -6.29
N SER A 72 2.12 -3.19 -7.49
CA SER A 72 2.86 -2.44 -8.52
C SER A 72 2.09 -1.24 -9.09
N ASN A 73 0.76 -1.25 -8.94
CA ASN A 73 -0.11 -0.16 -9.34
C ASN A 73 -0.34 0.85 -8.20
N LEU A 74 0.28 0.65 -7.04
CA LEU A 74 0.14 1.51 -5.87
C LEU A 74 1.42 2.32 -5.61
N ARG A 75 1.24 3.46 -4.96
CA ARG A 75 2.29 4.25 -4.31
C ARG A 75 1.93 4.41 -2.85
N VAL A 76 2.88 4.19 -1.94
CA VAL A 76 2.68 4.45 -0.51
C VAL A 76 2.92 5.93 -0.23
N THR A 77 1.96 6.58 0.40
CA THR A 77 1.98 8.01 0.75
C THR A 77 2.29 8.21 2.23
N ASP A 78 1.75 7.35 3.11
CA ASP A 78 2.03 7.32 4.55
C ASP A 78 2.25 5.88 5.03
N LEU A 79 3.10 5.71 6.04
CA LEU A 79 3.48 4.42 6.60
C LEU A 79 2.91 4.24 8.00
N ASP A 80 2.35 3.05 8.28
CA ASP A 80 2.09 2.63 9.65
C ASP A 80 3.39 2.12 10.31
N LEU A 81 3.83 2.79 11.38
CA LEU A 81 5.07 2.49 12.08
C LEU A 81 4.85 2.02 13.52
N GLU A 82 3.69 1.42 13.82
CA GLU A 82 3.44 0.87 15.16
C GLU A 82 4.37 -0.31 15.50
N ASP A 83 4.85 -1.04 14.49
CA ASP A 83 5.86 -2.09 14.65
C ASP A 83 7.29 -1.51 14.69
N ASP A 84 7.89 -1.49 15.88
CA ASP A 84 9.28 -1.09 16.12
C ASP A 84 10.28 -1.77 15.16
N ARG A 85 10.04 -3.04 14.78
CA ARG A 85 10.93 -3.78 13.87
C ARG A 85 10.79 -3.34 12.43
N ARG A 86 9.63 -2.84 12.04
CA ARG A 86 9.41 -2.26 10.72
C ARG A 86 10.12 -0.93 10.63
N GLN A 87 9.92 -0.06 11.62
CA GLN A 87 10.58 1.24 11.70
C GLN A 87 12.11 1.08 11.66
N ALA A 88 12.67 0.20 12.51
CA ALA A 88 14.12 -0.02 12.54
C ALA A 88 14.71 -0.51 11.19
N ARG A 89 13.95 -1.30 10.41
CA ARG A 89 14.38 -1.76 9.07
C ARG A 89 14.23 -0.68 8.00
N LEU A 90 13.33 0.27 8.18
CA LEU A 90 13.16 1.39 7.27
C LEU A 90 14.32 2.38 7.43
N GLU A 91 14.74 2.63 8.67
CA GLU A 91 15.81 3.56 9.02
C GLU A 91 17.23 2.98 8.81
N SER A 92 17.38 1.66 8.68
CA SER A 92 18.70 1.03 8.48
C SER A 92 19.22 1.21 7.05
N GLU A 93 20.48 1.64 6.90
CA GLU A 93 21.13 1.76 5.59
C GLU A 93 21.58 0.41 5.01
N GLU A 94 21.73 -0.62 5.86
CA GLU A 94 22.21 -1.96 5.47
C GLU A 94 21.07 -2.93 5.10
N ASP A 95 19.85 -2.69 5.60
CA ASP A 95 18.68 -3.56 5.43
C ASP A 95 17.53 -2.79 4.75
N SER A 96 16.74 -3.49 3.93
CA SER A 96 15.55 -2.91 3.26
C SER A 96 14.26 -3.51 3.80
N ALA A 97 13.24 -2.69 4.00
CA ALA A 97 11.99 -3.08 4.65
C ALA A 97 10.92 -3.62 3.70
#